data_AF-A0A2W4KYI5-F1
#
_entry.id   AF-A0A2W4KYI5-F1
#
_cell.length_a   1.000
_cell.length_b   1.000
_cell.length_c   1.000
_cell.angle_alpha   90.00
_cell.angle_beta   90.00
_cell.angle_gamma   90.00
#
_symmetry.space_group_name_H-M   'P 1'
#
loop_
_entity.id
_entity.type
_entity.pdbx_description
1 polymer ?
#
loop_
_entity_poly.entity_id
_entity_poly.type
_entity_poly.pdbx_seq_one_letter_code
_entity_poly.pdbx_strand_id
1 'polypeptide(L)'
;MLQPHQLLLVYDGKCGFCSSVARVLRRLDWRGRIYTLPFQIEGLPEEMGSSLREARRTALALTPSGKLWRGAGSAAASFDMLLPFGLPLFRLLYSLPGLHQLGDFLYGWVSRHRRQLTFTYADLRHKKPPVLDEGTRAEIRRRRLATRMPSALTAPSATLY
;
A
#
# COMPACT_ATOMS: atom_id res chain seq x y z
N MET A 1 -12.86 1.35 7.02
CA MET A 1 -13.21 1.93 5.71
C MET A 1 -12.04 2.78 5.23
N LEU A 2 -11.59 2.57 3.99
CA LEU A 2 -10.53 3.36 3.35
C LEU A 2 -11.04 4.75 2.97
N GLN A 3 -10.31 5.79 3.38
CA GLN A 3 -10.64 7.19 3.05
C GLN A 3 -9.97 7.66 1.74
N PRO A 4 -10.56 8.62 0.99
CA PRO A 4 -10.03 9.06 -0.30
C PRO A 4 -8.58 9.57 -0.25
N HIS A 5 -8.20 10.24 0.84
CA HIS A 5 -6.84 10.77 1.02
C HIS A 5 -5.82 9.73 1.51
N GLN A 6 -6.26 8.52 1.88
CA GLN A 6 -5.38 7.49 2.44
C GLN A 6 -4.70 6.67 1.34
N LEU A 7 -3.42 6.35 1.54
CA LEU A 7 -2.75 5.28 0.84
C LEU A 7 -3.18 3.94 1.44
N LEU A 8 -3.59 2.99 0.61
CA LEU A 8 -3.86 1.62 1.03
C LEU A 8 -2.58 0.80 0.93
N LEU A 9 -2.05 0.35 2.08
CA LEU A 9 -0.91 -0.56 2.17
C LEU A 9 -1.40 -1.99 2.42
N VAL A 10 -1.11 -2.89 1.49
CA VAL A 10 -1.38 -4.31 1.60
C VAL A 10 -0.12 -5.11 1.86
N TYR A 11 -0.16 -5.92 2.92
CA TYR A 11 1.01 -6.64 3.44
C TYR A 11 0.64 -8.07 3.86
N ASP A 12 1.65 -8.89 4.18
CA ASP A 12 1.44 -10.24 4.71
C ASP A 12 1.09 -10.22 6.20
N GLY A 13 -0.19 -10.42 6.52
CA GLY A 13 -0.68 -10.45 7.90
C GLY A 13 -0.22 -11.67 8.71
N LYS A 14 0.31 -12.73 8.07
CA LYS A 14 0.87 -13.90 8.76
C LYS A 14 2.38 -13.78 8.97
N CYS A 15 3.04 -12.84 8.29
CA CYS A 15 4.46 -12.59 8.47
C CYS A 15 4.70 -11.66 9.66
N GLY A 16 5.53 -12.11 10.61
CA GLY A 16 5.83 -11.33 11.82
C GLY A 16 6.58 -10.03 11.53
N PHE A 17 7.53 -10.09 10.58
CA PHE A 17 8.22 -8.92 10.07
C PHE A 17 7.26 -7.90 9.45
N CYS A 18 6.46 -8.33 8.45
CA CYS A 18 5.55 -7.43 7.74
C CYS A 18 4.50 -6.81 8.66
N SER A 19 3.92 -7.59 9.57
CA SER A 19 2.93 -7.09 10.54
C SER A 19 3.55 -6.09 11.51
N SER A 20 4.79 -6.31 11.95
CA SER A 20 5.49 -5.39 12.85
C SER A 20 5.82 -4.07 12.16
N VAL A 21 6.28 -4.11 10.90
CA VAL A 21 6.49 -2.91 10.08
C VAL A 21 5.17 -2.16 9.87
N ALA A 22 4.09 -2.86 9.51
CA ALA A 22 2.78 -2.24 9.34
C ALA A 22 2.29 -1.58 10.64
N ARG A 23 2.52 -2.20 11.80
CA ARG A 23 2.22 -1.59 13.10
C ARG A 23 3.04 -0.34 13.38
N VAL A 24 4.35 -0.37 13.11
CA VAL A 24 5.21 0.81 13.29
C VAL A 24 4.74 1.94 12.39
N LEU A 25 4.42 1.66 11.13
CA LEU A 25 3.85 2.65 10.22
C LEU A 25 2.55 3.24 10.75
N ARG A 26 1.62 2.42 11.25
CA ARG A 26 0.38 2.92 11.89
C ARG A 26 0.63 3.82 13.10
N ARG A 27 1.70 3.55 13.88
CA ARG A 27 2.07 4.38 15.04
C ARG A 27 2.71 5.70 14.64
N LEU A 28 3.50 5.70 13.56
CA LEU A 28 4.12 6.91 13.02
C LEU A 28 3.14 7.76 12.23
N ASP A 29 2.09 7.16 11.68
CA ASP A 29 1.04 7.83 10.92
C ASP A 29 0.02 8.56 11.81
N TRP A 30 0.50 9.57 12.53
CA TRP A 30 -0.35 10.42 13.39
C TRP A 30 -1.42 11.19 12.62
N ARG A 31 -1.31 11.30 11.29
CA ARG A 31 -2.23 12.01 10.40
C ARG A 31 -3.27 11.09 9.76
N GLY A 32 -3.21 9.78 10.02
CA GLY A 32 -4.14 8.80 9.46
C GLY A 32 -4.14 8.75 7.92
N ARG A 33 -2.97 8.90 7.29
CA ARG A 33 -2.79 8.88 5.83
C ARG A 33 -2.53 7.49 5.25
N ILE A 34 -2.33 6.47 6.08
CA ILE A 34 -2.05 5.10 5.67
C ILE A 34 -3.12 4.18 6.25
N TYR A 35 -3.85 3.51 5.36
CA TYR A 35 -4.75 2.44 5.72
C TYR A 35 -4.10 1.09 5.41
N THR A 36 -3.91 0.24 6.41
CA THR A 36 -3.20 -1.03 6.23
C THR A 36 -4.17 -2.21 6.25
N LEU A 37 -4.11 -3.09 5.25
CA LEU A 37 -4.90 -4.33 5.19
C LEU A 37 -4.01 -5.56 4.90
N PRO A 38 -4.27 -6.71 5.54
CA PRO A 38 -3.58 -7.94 5.19
C PRO A 38 -4.08 -8.49 3.84
N PHE A 39 -3.19 -8.97 2.97
CA PHE A 39 -3.59 -9.51 1.65
C PHE A 39 -4.48 -10.75 1.74
N GLN A 40 -4.50 -11.41 2.90
CA GLN A 40 -5.33 -12.59 3.17
C GLN A 40 -6.83 -12.30 3.14
N ILE A 41 -7.23 -11.03 3.11
CA ILE A 41 -8.62 -10.65 2.84
C ILE A 41 -8.99 -11.08 1.42
N GLU A 42 -10.10 -11.79 1.31
CA GLU A 42 -10.55 -12.37 0.05
C GLU A 42 -10.83 -11.31 -1.02
N GLY A 43 -10.29 -11.52 -2.22
CA GLY A 43 -10.43 -10.64 -3.37
C GLY A 43 -9.67 -9.31 -3.28
N LEU A 44 -9.02 -8.98 -2.16
CA LEU A 44 -8.36 -7.69 -1.99
C LEU A 44 -7.23 -7.44 -3.02
N PRO A 45 -6.28 -8.38 -3.26
CA PRO A 45 -5.27 -8.20 -4.28
C PRO A 45 -5.85 -8.01 -5.69
N GLU A 46 -6.90 -8.76 -6.02
CA GLU A 46 -7.59 -8.73 -7.31
C GLU A 46 -8.31 -7.40 -7.53
N GLU A 47 -8.99 -6.87 -6.52
CA GLU A 47 -9.66 -5.56 -6.58
C GLU A 47 -8.63 -4.43 -6.79
N MET A 48 -7.45 -4.54 -6.17
CA MET A 48 -6.32 -3.64 -6.44
C MET A 48 -5.69 -3.86 -7.82
N GLY A 49 -6.11 -4.89 -8.55
CA GLY A 49 -5.58 -5.38 -9.83
C GLY A 49 -4.12 -5.79 -9.78
N SER A 50 -3.78 -6.50 -8.71
CA SER A 50 -2.64 -7.40 -8.57
C SER A 50 -3.15 -8.85 -8.54
N SER A 51 -2.27 -9.81 -8.23
CA SER A 51 -2.66 -11.21 -8.03
C SER A 51 -2.30 -11.67 -6.62
N LEU A 52 -3.01 -12.67 -6.09
CA LEU A 52 -2.63 -13.33 -4.85
C LEU A 52 -1.17 -13.82 -4.83
N ARG A 53 -0.65 -14.29 -5.97
CA ARG A 53 0.76 -14.74 -6.09
C ARG A 53 1.73 -13.58 -5.87
N GLU A 54 1.40 -12.42 -6.41
CA GLU A 54 2.21 -11.21 -6.26
C GLU A 54 2.14 -10.67 -4.83
N ALA A 55 0.95 -10.56 -4.24
CA ALA A 55 0.76 -10.12 -2.86
C ALA A 55 1.44 -11.03 -1.81
N ARG A 56 1.63 -12.32 -2.13
CA ARG A 56 2.44 -13.25 -1.30
C ARG A 56 3.95 -13.01 -1.39
N ARG A 57 4.42 -12.41 -2.49
CA ARG A 57 5.86 -12.19 -2.75
C ARG A 57 6.30 -10.82 -2.29
N THR A 58 5.45 -9.81 -2.44
CA THR A 58 5.77 -8.41 -2.18
C THR A 58 4.60 -7.69 -1.52
N ALA A 59 4.91 -6.62 -0.79
CA ALA A 59 3.90 -5.67 -0.33
C ALA A 59 3.40 -4.83 -1.51
N LEU A 60 2.14 -4.38 -1.40
CA LEU A 60 1.46 -3.59 -2.40
C LEU A 60 1.00 -2.27 -1.77
N ALA A 61 1.08 -1.16 -2.50
CA ALA A 61 0.55 0.11 -2.05
C ALA A 61 -0.27 0.75 -3.17
N LEU A 62 -1.53 1.11 -2.88
CA LEU A 62 -2.39 1.86 -3.80
C LEU A 62 -2.51 3.30 -3.31
N THR A 63 -1.98 4.24 -4.08
CA THR A 63 -2.04 5.67 -3.75
C THR A 63 -3.46 6.22 -3.89
N PRO A 64 -3.76 7.39 -3.30
CA PRO A 64 -5.01 8.13 -3.56
C PRO A 64 -5.28 8.36 -5.05
N SER A 65 -4.23 8.60 -5.84
CA SER A 65 -4.31 8.78 -7.29
C SER A 65 -4.57 7.49 -8.09
N GLY A 66 -4.60 6.33 -7.42
CA GLY A 66 -4.82 5.01 -8.04
C GLY A 66 -3.58 4.34 -8.62
N LYS A 67 -2.40 4.91 -8.43
CA LYS A 67 -1.14 4.27 -8.80
C LYS A 67 -0.83 3.11 -7.84
N LEU A 68 -0.62 1.93 -8.42
CA LEU A 68 -0.25 0.72 -7.69
C LEU A 68 1.27 0.53 -7.68
N TRP A 69 1.85 0.55 -6.48
CA TRP A 69 3.26 0.28 -6.21
C TRP A 69 3.45 -1.10 -5.58
N ARG A 70 4.62 -1.69 -5.82
CA ARG A 70 4.98 -3.04 -5.39
C ARG A 70 6.35 -3.03 -4.73
N GLY A 71 6.62 -3.98 -3.86
CA GLY A 71 7.96 -4.22 -3.32
C GLY A 71 8.55 -2.98 -2.63
N ALA A 72 9.79 -2.62 -2.98
CA ALA A 72 10.46 -1.43 -2.46
C ALA A 72 9.67 -0.13 -2.74
N GLY A 73 9.08 -0.02 -3.93
CA GLY A 73 8.24 1.12 -4.29
C GLY A 73 6.99 1.27 -3.41
N SER A 74 6.44 0.16 -2.89
CA SER A 74 5.31 0.21 -1.95
C SER A 74 5.73 0.77 -0.59
N ALA A 75 6.94 0.46 -0.14
CA ALA A 75 7.52 1.03 1.07
C ALA A 75 7.81 2.53 0.88
N ALA A 76 8.43 2.91 -0.23
CA ALA A 76 8.70 4.30 -0.57
C ALA A 76 7.42 5.15 -0.61
N ALA A 77 6.37 4.66 -1.28
CA ALA A 77 5.07 5.33 -1.32
C ALA A 77 4.43 5.46 0.06
N SER A 78 4.61 4.47 0.94
CA SER A 78 4.11 4.53 2.32
C SER A 78 4.87 5.55 3.16
N PHE A 79 6.20 5.61 3.04
CA PHE A 79 7.02 6.60 3.75
C PHE A 79 6.73 8.04 3.31
N ASP A 80 6.45 8.27 2.03
CA ASP A 80 6.01 9.60 1.54
C ASP A 80 4.75 10.11 2.27
N MET A 81 3.84 9.21 2.69
CA MET A 81 2.62 9.62 3.40
C MET A 81 2.90 10.12 4.82
N LEU A 82 4.02 9.69 5.41
CA LEU A 82 4.46 10.14 6.74
C LEU A 82 5.12 11.52 6.69
N LEU A 83 5.61 11.96 5.52
CA LEU A 83 6.28 13.24 5.39
C LEU A 83 5.32 14.42 5.58
N PRO A 84 5.78 15.50 6.22
CA PRO A 84 5.06 16.76 6.22
C PRO A 84 4.91 17.25 4.76
N PHE A 85 3.80 17.92 4.47
CA PHE A 85 3.49 18.49 3.13
C PHE A 85 3.26 17.51 1.97
N GLY A 86 3.36 16.18 2.17
CA GLY A 86 3.06 15.20 1.11
C GLY A 86 4.09 15.17 -0.01
N LEU A 87 5.33 15.55 0.31
CA LEU A 87 6.43 15.54 -0.65
C LEU A 87 6.74 14.10 -1.10
N PRO A 88 6.89 13.85 -2.41
CA PRO A 88 7.16 12.52 -2.96
C PRO A 88 8.64 12.11 -2.82
N LEU A 89 9.30 12.46 -1.71
CA LEU A 89 10.75 12.40 -1.56
C LEU A 89 11.30 10.98 -1.71
N PHE A 90 10.73 10.00 -1.02
CA PHE A 90 11.19 8.62 -1.08
C PHE A 90 10.91 7.99 -2.44
N ARG A 91 9.77 8.31 -3.07
CA ARG A 91 9.50 7.86 -4.45
C ARG A 91 10.44 8.51 -5.46
N LEU A 92 10.79 9.77 -5.28
CA LEU A 92 11.74 10.47 -6.16
C LEU A 92 13.14 9.85 -6.03
N LEU A 93 13.60 9.65 -4.79
CA LEU A 93 14.84 8.93 -4.52
C LEU A 93 14.82 7.52 -5.11
N TYR A 94 13.72 6.78 -4.94
CA TYR A 94 13.56 5.45 -5.53
C TYR A 94 13.52 5.47 -7.07
N SER A 95 13.19 6.59 -7.71
CA SER A 95 13.19 6.70 -9.17
C SER A 95 14.58 6.92 -9.77
N LEU A 96 15.59 7.19 -8.94
CA LEU A 96 16.97 7.36 -9.40
C LEU A 96 17.61 6.00 -9.72
N PRO A 97 18.27 5.81 -10.88
CA PRO A 97 18.66 4.51 -11.39
C PRO A 97 19.61 3.71 -10.48
N GLY A 98 20.42 4.36 -9.63
CA GLY A 98 21.24 3.66 -8.62
C GLY A 98 20.49 3.29 -7.34
N LEU A 99 19.61 4.19 -6.86
CA LEU A 99 18.84 3.96 -5.63
C LEU A 99 17.66 3.01 -5.85
N HIS A 100 17.07 3.00 -7.06
CA HIS A 100 16.06 2.03 -7.46
C HIS A 100 16.60 0.60 -7.31
N GLN A 101 17.75 0.34 -7.92
CA GLN A 101 18.40 -0.98 -7.91
C GLN A 101 18.81 -1.38 -6.50
N LEU A 102 19.37 -0.45 -5.72
CA LEU A 102 19.71 -0.68 -4.33
C LEU A 102 18.45 -0.99 -3.50
N GLY A 103 17.38 -0.23 -3.69
CA GLY A 103 16.09 -0.44 -3.02
C GLY A 103 15.50 -1.82 -3.33
N ASP A 104 15.50 -2.22 -4.60
CA ASP A 104 15.04 -3.54 -5.02
C ASP A 104 15.93 -4.67 -4.49
N PHE A 105 17.25 -4.47 -4.46
CA PHE A 105 18.20 -5.44 -3.91
C PHE A 105 17.98 -5.62 -2.40
N LEU A 106 17.95 -4.52 -1.64
CA LEU A 106 17.71 -4.53 -0.20
C LEU A 106 16.34 -5.12 0.13
N TYR A 107 15.30 -4.71 -0.61
CA TYR A 107 13.96 -5.28 -0.44
C TYR A 107 13.94 -6.78 -0.77
N GLY A 108 14.63 -7.19 -1.83
CA GLY A 108 14.78 -8.61 -2.18
C GLY A 108 15.46 -9.39 -1.07
N TRP A 109 16.52 -8.86 -0.48
CA TRP A 109 17.19 -9.45 0.68
C TRP A 109 16.25 -9.56 1.87
N VAL A 110 15.58 -8.47 2.28
CA VAL A 110 14.62 -8.45 3.38
C VAL A 110 13.47 -9.44 3.12
N SER A 111 12.93 -9.46 1.92
CA SER A 111 11.82 -10.35 1.54
C SER A 111 12.20 -11.82 1.61
N ARG A 112 13.46 -12.17 1.27
CA ARG A 112 14.01 -13.54 1.43
C ARG A 112 14.25 -13.86 2.91
N HIS A 113 14.78 -12.92 3.67
CA HIS A 113 15.12 -13.11 5.09
C HIS A 113 13.95 -12.85 6.04
N ARG A 114 12.76 -12.48 5.55
CA ARG A 114 11.60 -12.10 6.40
C ARG A 114 11.16 -13.16 7.42
N ARG A 115 11.45 -14.44 7.15
CA ARG A 115 11.21 -15.55 8.10
C ARG A 115 12.28 -15.65 9.19
N GLN A 116 13.47 -15.13 8.93
CA GLN A 116 14.59 -15.06 9.88
C GLN A 116 14.53 -13.74 10.68
N LEU A 117 14.08 -12.66 10.04
CA LEU A 117 13.74 -11.37 10.67
C LEU A 117 12.41 -11.43 11.47
N THR A 118 12.00 -12.63 11.89
CA THR A 118 10.68 -12.86 12.49
C THR A 118 10.59 -12.15 13.83
N PHE A 119 9.64 -11.23 13.93
CA PHE A 119 9.17 -10.71 15.21
C PHE A 119 8.01 -11.55 15.75
N THR A 120 7.82 -11.56 17.07
CA THR A 120 6.77 -12.33 17.76
C THR A 120 5.35 -11.92 17.39
N TYR A 121 5.16 -10.72 16.85
CA TYR A 121 3.84 -10.23 16.46
C TYR A 121 3.49 -10.52 15.00
N ALA A 122 2.34 -11.14 14.74
CA ALA A 122 1.70 -11.14 13.43
C ALA A 122 0.20 -10.82 13.56
N ASP A 123 -0.31 -9.95 12.67
CA ASP A 123 -1.69 -9.42 12.75
C ASP A 123 -2.74 -10.53 12.62
N LEU A 124 -2.47 -11.54 11.80
CA LEU A 124 -3.32 -12.71 11.56
C LEU A 124 -2.78 -13.99 12.20
N ARG A 125 -1.96 -13.89 13.26
CA ARG A 125 -1.54 -15.07 14.02
C ARG A 125 -2.76 -15.73 14.66
N HIS A 126 -3.12 -16.93 14.21
CA HIS A 126 -4.30 -17.71 14.65
C HIS A 126 -5.66 -16.99 14.51
N LYS A 127 -5.73 -15.91 13.72
CA LYS A 127 -6.97 -15.15 13.47
C LYS A 127 -7.44 -15.33 12.04
N LYS A 128 -8.75 -15.30 11.84
CA LYS A 128 -9.34 -15.22 10.50
C LYS A 128 -9.16 -13.78 9.96
N PRO A 129 -8.86 -13.62 8.66
CA PRO A 129 -8.83 -12.30 8.05
C PRO A 129 -10.23 -11.66 8.13
N PRO A 130 -10.30 -10.32 8.28
CA PRO A 130 -11.58 -9.63 8.20
C PRO A 130 -12.16 -9.70 6.79
N VAL A 131 -13.46 -9.46 6.66
CA VAL A 131 -14.11 -9.31 5.36
C VAL A 131 -13.78 -7.95 4.77
N LEU A 132 -13.61 -7.87 3.45
CA LEU A 132 -13.43 -6.59 2.77
C LEU A 132 -14.74 -5.80 2.80
N ASP A 133 -14.74 -4.71 3.56
CA ASP A 133 -15.81 -3.73 3.58
C ASP A 133 -16.15 -3.20 2.17
N GLU A 134 -17.44 -3.06 1.87
CA GLU A 134 -17.93 -2.59 0.57
C GLU A 134 -17.48 -1.16 0.25
N GLY A 135 -17.42 -0.27 1.24
CA GLY A 135 -16.95 1.10 1.04
C GLY A 135 -15.49 1.13 0.58
N THR A 136 -14.65 0.32 1.23
CA THR A 136 -13.25 0.13 0.84
C THR A 136 -13.11 -0.47 -0.55
N ARG A 137 -13.93 -1.48 -0.89
CA ARG A 137 -13.95 -2.08 -2.23
C ARG A 137 -14.33 -1.06 -3.29
N ALA A 138 -15.38 -0.26 -3.05
CA ALA A 138 -15.84 0.78 -3.96
C ALA A 138 -14.76 1.87 -4.19
N GLU A 139 -14.06 2.28 -3.13
CA GLU A 139 -12.95 3.23 -3.21
C GLU A 139 -11.77 2.68 -4.03
N ILE A 140 -11.39 1.41 -3.84
CA ILE A 140 -10.34 0.76 -4.64
C ILE A 140 -10.73 0.75 -6.12
N ARG A 141 -11.97 0.35 -6.44
CA ARG A 141 -12.48 0.34 -7.83
C ARG A 141 -12.46 1.73 -8.46
N ARG A 142 -12.93 2.75 -7.73
CA ARG A 142 -12.91 4.15 -8.18
C ARG A 142 -11.50 4.60 -8.59
N ARG A 143 -10.51 4.35 -7.72
CA ARG A 143 -9.11 4.69 -7.99
C ARG A 143 -8.55 3.96 -9.22
N ARG A 144 -8.88 2.68 -9.37
CA ARG A 144 -8.46 1.85 -10.50
C ARG A 144 -9.05 2.34 -11.83
N LEU A 145 -10.30 2.78 -11.83
CA LEU A 145 -10.96 3.37 -13.00
C LEU A 145 -10.33 4.72 -13.36
N ALA A 146 -10.12 5.60 -12.37
CA ALA A 146 -9.50 6.91 -12.58
C ALA A 146 -8.09 6.82 -13.21
N THR A 147 -7.30 5.82 -12.82
CA THR A 147 -5.98 5.59 -13.43
C THR A 147 -6.06 5.03 -14.86
N ARG A 148 -7.10 4.26 -15.20
CA ARG A 148 -7.28 3.67 -16.55
C ARG A 148 -7.92 4.63 -17.55
N MET A 149 -8.69 5.61 -17.11
CA MET A 149 -9.41 6.57 -17.95
C MET A 149 -9.14 8.02 -17.49
N PRO A 150 -7.91 8.54 -17.65
CA PRO A 150 -7.57 9.89 -17.19
C PRO A 150 -8.41 11.00 -17.86
N SER A 151 -8.95 10.75 -19.06
CA SER A 151 -9.67 11.74 -19.88
C SER A 151 -11.16 11.92 -19.52
N ALA A 152 -11.76 10.99 -18.78
CA ALA A 152 -13.21 10.99 -18.54
C ALA A 152 -13.65 11.67 -17.23
N LEU A 153 -12.71 12.15 -16.41
CA LEU A 153 -13.00 12.79 -15.12
C LEU A 153 -12.70 14.30 -15.10
N THR A 154 -12.31 14.89 -16.23
CA THR A 154 -12.40 16.33 -16.40
C THR A 154 -13.84 16.72 -16.71
N ALA A 155 -14.45 17.42 -15.74
CA ALA A 155 -15.55 18.40 -15.84
C ALA A 155 -16.90 18.01 -15.18
N PRO A 156 -17.67 18.99 -14.66
CA PRO A 156 -17.47 20.43 -14.78
C PRO A 156 -17.09 21.14 -13.48
N SER A 157 -16.36 22.24 -13.70
CA SER A 157 -16.20 23.37 -12.81
C SER A 157 -17.49 23.66 -12.05
N ALA A 158 -17.38 23.84 -10.74
CA ALA A 158 -18.39 24.51 -9.95
C ALA A 158 -18.51 25.95 -10.44
N THR A 159 -19.34 26.17 -11.45
CA THR A 159 -20.07 27.42 -11.61
C THR A 159 -21.35 27.24 -10.82
N LEU A 160 -21.63 28.15 -9.89
CA LEU A 160 -22.92 28.81 -9.70
C LEU A 160 -22.78 29.76 -8.49
N TYR A 161 -22.88 31.04 -8.82
CA TYR A 161 -23.33 32.24 -8.09
C TYR A 161 -23.24 32.27 -6.55
#